data_AF-A0A161V588-F1
#
_entry.id   AF-A0A161V588-F1
#
_cell.length_a   1.000
_cell.length_b   1.000
_cell.length_c   1.000
_cell.angle_alpha   90.00
_cell.angle_beta   90.00
_cell.angle_gamma   90.00
#
_symmetry.space_group_name_H-M   'P 1'
#
loop_
_entity.id
_entity.type
_entity.pdbx_description
1 polymer ?
#
loop_
_entity_poly.entity_id
_entity_poly.type
_entity_poly.pdbx_seq_one_letter_code
_entity_poly.pdbx_strand_id
1 'polypeptide(L)'
;MLLLLVVWIAIQGVVGYFIDLPQDWQDTTVSIVTGIGALIGLGYILAPVSAMVVAFYQDQISELVEEHSYPNERRGNALPLGEAIVTALRFVGVIIVANIFALMLFFIPGIGQIAFLLVNGYLLGREYFEFVAMRFMPPQEAKAFRKSQGGTVFAAGVIVAFVLAIPIVNLITPLFATIFMVHVFKTLRTKRNLSV
;
A
#
# COMPACT_ATOMS: atom_id res chain seq x y z
N MET A 1 -5.62 -20.88 1.68
CA MET A 1 -6.09 -22.05 2.46
C MET A 1 -4.93 -22.95 2.87
N LEU A 2 -4.18 -23.59 1.95
CA LEU A 2 -3.03 -24.45 2.30
C LEU A 2 -1.92 -23.74 3.11
N LEU A 3 -1.54 -22.51 2.73
CA LEU A 3 -0.54 -21.72 3.46
C LEU A 3 -0.93 -21.47 4.92
N LEU A 4 -2.24 -21.23 5.18
CA LEU A 4 -2.76 -20.99 6.53
C LEU A 4 -2.61 -22.23 7.41
N LEU A 5 -2.89 -23.39 6.83
CA LEU A 5 -2.84 -24.69 7.50
C LEU A 5 -1.39 -25.07 7.83
N VAL A 6 -0.45 -24.81 6.92
CA VAL A 6 0.99 -25.03 7.15
C VAL A 6 1.54 -24.13 8.25
N VAL A 7 1.22 -22.83 8.23
CA VAL A 7 1.68 -21.87 9.25
C VAL A 7 1.06 -22.18 10.61
N TRP A 8 -0.22 -22.56 10.65
CA TRP A 8 -0.86 -23.04 11.88
C TRP A 8 -0.12 -24.24 12.49
N ILE A 9 0.17 -25.27 11.68
CA ILE A 9 0.89 -26.47 12.14
C ILE A 9 2.28 -26.10 12.64
N ALA A 10 2.99 -25.21 11.93
CA ALA A 10 4.31 -24.75 12.34
C ALA A 10 4.27 -24.02 13.69
N ILE A 11 3.32 -23.10 13.88
CA ILE A 11 3.16 -22.35 15.14
C ILE A 11 2.83 -23.30 16.30
N GLN A 12 1.88 -24.22 16.12
CA GLN A 12 1.56 -25.22 17.15
C GLN A 12 2.77 -26.11 17.47
N GLY A 13 3.55 -26.52 16.45
CA GLY A 13 4.76 -27.29 16.64
C GLY A 13 5.85 -26.54 17.41
N VAL A 14 6.03 -25.24 17.16
CA VAL A 14 6.97 -24.40 17.91
C VAL A 14 6.48 -24.19 19.35
N VAL A 15 5.19 -23.91 19.54
CA VAL A 15 4.60 -23.67 20.87
C VAL A 15 4.70 -24.90 21.75
N GLY A 16 4.32 -26.07 21.23
CA GLY A 16 4.43 -27.35 21.95
C GLY A 16 5.88 -27.81 22.18
N TYR A 17 6.85 -27.29 21.41
CA TYR A 17 8.27 -27.57 21.65
C TYR A 17 8.87 -26.70 22.77
N PHE A 18 8.39 -25.45 22.93
CA PHE A 18 8.95 -24.49 23.89
C PHE A 18 8.13 -24.34 25.17
N ILE A 19 6.85 -24.73 25.18
CA ILE A 19 5.95 -24.56 26.31
C ILE A 19 5.40 -25.92 26.72
N ASP A 20 5.97 -26.51 27.78
CA ASP A 20 5.51 -27.77 28.37
C ASP A 20 4.72 -27.42 29.65
N LEU A 21 3.39 -27.40 29.56
CA LEU A 21 2.52 -26.99 30.68
C LEU A 21 2.09 -28.19 31.51
N PRO A 22 2.19 -28.16 32.86
CA PRO A 22 1.94 -29.32 33.71
C PRO A 22 0.46 -29.78 33.79
N GLN A 23 -0.49 -28.99 33.29
CA GLN A 23 -1.92 -29.30 33.37
C GLN A 23 -2.62 -29.18 32.01
N ASP A 24 -3.36 -30.21 31.64
CA ASP A 24 -4.02 -30.38 30.34
C ASP A 24 -4.95 -29.21 29.93
N TRP A 25 -5.59 -28.54 30.90
CA TRP A 25 -6.47 -27.41 30.61
C TRP A 25 -5.69 -26.15 30.20
N GLN A 26 -4.45 -25.98 30.68
CA GLN A 26 -3.60 -24.85 30.31
C GLN A 26 -3.07 -25.03 28.89
N ASP A 27 -2.66 -26.25 28.54
CA ASP A 27 -2.23 -26.61 27.19
C ASP A 27 -3.36 -26.44 26.17
N THR A 28 -4.56 -26.93 26.49
CA THR A 28 -5.75 -26.74 25.65
C THR A 28 -6.09 -25.25 25.45
N THR A 29 -6.00 -24.45 26.51
CA THR A 29 -6.29 -23.00 26.45
C THR A 29 -5.25 -22.28 25.60
N VAL A 30 -3.96 -22.57 25.78
CA VAL A 30 -2.88 -22.01 24.98
C VAL A 30 -3.05 -22.42 23.51
N SER A 31 -3.35 -23.67 23.21
CA SER A 31 -3.56 -24.13 21.83
C SER A 31 -4.71 -23.40 21.14
N ILE A 32 -5.84 -23.17 21.83
CA ILE A 32 -6.99 -22.42 21.30
C ILE A 32 -6.62 -20.95 21.08
N VAL A 33 -6.01 -20.29 22.08
CA VAL A 33 -5.65 -18.86 21.99
C VAL A 33 -4.61 -18.62 20.91
N THR A 34 -3.56 -19.46 20.86
CA THR A 34 -2.50 -19.35 19.86
C THR A 34 -3.03 -19.68 18.47
N GLY A 35 -3.97 -20.61 18.39
CA GLY A 35 -4.69 -20.92 17.18
C GLY A 35 -5.49 -19.73 16.63
N ILE A 36 -6.41 -19.19 17.43
CA ILE A 36 -7.20 -18.01 17.05
C ILE A 36 -6.27 -16.83 16.70
N GLY A 37 -5.22 -16.61 17.51
CA GLY A 37 -4.19 -15.61 17.25
C GLY A 37 -3.48 -15.80 15.91
N ALA A 38 -3.14 -17.05 15.55
CA ALA A 38 -2.53 -17.39 14.28
C ALA A 38 -3.47 -17.11 13.10
N LEU A 39 -4.76 -17.47 13.20
CA LEU A 39 -5.75 -17.18 12.15
C LEU A 39 -5.93 -15.69 11.92
N ILE A 40 -6.06 -14.90 12.99
CA ILE A 40 -6.17 -13.44 12.92
C ILE A 40 -4.88 -12.83 12.34
N GLY A 41 -3.72 -13.26 12.84
CA GLY A 41 -2.41 -12.78 12.38
C GLY A 41 -2.17 -13.08 10.90
N LEU A 42 -2.50 -14.29 10.45
CA LEU A 42 -2.42 -14.67 9.04
C LEU A 42 -3.41 -13.89 8.16
N GLY A 43 -4.65 -13.68 8.63
CA GLY A 43 -5.61 -12.83 7.93
C GLY A 43 -5.10 -11.40 7.77
N TYR A 44 -4.44 -10.87 8.80
CA TYR A 44 -3.81 -9.56 8.78
C TYR A 44 -2.61 -9.48 7.83
N ILE A 45 -1.81 -10.54 7.69
CA ILE A 45 -0.66 -10.60 6.76
C ILE A 45 -1.12 -10.80 5.30
N LEU A 46 -2.21 -11.54 5.09
CA LEU A 46 -2.69 -11.86 3.74
C LEU A 46 -3.01 -10.60 2.92
N ALA A 47 -3.63 -9.60 3.56
CA ALA A 47 -3.97 -8.34 2.90
C ALA A 47 -2.76 -7.56 2.37
N PRO A 48 -1.73 -7.20 3.17
CA PRO A 48 -0.53 -6.52 2.69
C PRO A 48 0.26 -7.37 1.70
N VAL A 49 0.34 -8.69 1.86
CA VAL A 49 1.01 -9.56 0.87
C VAL A 49 0.31 -9.50 -0.48
N SER A 50 -1.02 -9.62 -0.49
CA SER A 50 -1.80 -9.55 -1.73
C SER A 50 -1.68 -8.18 -2.39
N ALA A 51 -1.71 -7.12 -1.58
CA ALA A 51 -1.50 -5.75 -2.02
C ALA A 51 -0.10 -5.54 -2.64
N MET A 52 0.95 -6.13 -2.06
CA MET A 52 2.30 -6.11 -2.63
C MET A 52 2.34 -6.79 -4.00
N VAL A 53 1.69 -7.94 -4.16
CA VAL A 53 1.60 -8.61 -5.47
C VAL A 53 0.93 -7.69 -6.49
N VAL A 54 -0.22 -7.10 -6.16
CA VAL A 54 -0.92 -6.16 -7.06
C VAL A 54 -0.05 -4.95 -7.42
N ALA A 55 0.73 -4.44 -6.47
CA ALA A 55 1.65 -3.33 -6.70
C ALA A 55 2.76 -3.67 -7.72
N PHE A 56 3.20 -4.94 -7.82
CA PHE A 56 4.12 -5.35 -8.90
C PHE A 56 3.50 -5.23 -10.30
N TYR A 57 2.17 -5.34 -10.40
CA TYR A 57 1.43 -5.20 -11.66
C TYR A 57 1.03 -3.75 -11.95
N GLN A 58 1.51 -2.77 -11.17
CA GLN A 58 1.12 -1.37 -11.27
C GLN A 58 1.36 -0.76 -12.66
N ASP A 59 2.46 -1.10 -13.33
CA ASP A 59 2.76 -0.62 -14.69
C ASP A 59 1.75 -1.18 -15.72
N GLN A 60 1.42 -2.47 -15.62
CA GLN A 60 0.44 -3.14 -16.49
C GLN A 60 -0.98 -2.61 -16.27
N ILE A 61 -1.36 -2.36 -15.01
CA ILE A 61 -2.62 -1.72 -14.67
C ILE A 61 -2.68 -0.31 -15.30
N SER A 62 -1.60 0.45 -15.20
CA SER A 62 -1.54 1.80 -15.78
C SER A 62 -1.66 1.76 -17.30
N GLU A 63 -0.99 0.80 -17.95
CA GLU A 63 -1.10 0.57 -19.40
C GLU A 63 -2.53 0.23 -19.83
N LEU A 64 -3.18 -0.68 -19.10
CA LEU A 64 -4.54 -1.10 -19.40
C LEU A 64 -5.54 0.06 -19.29
N VAL A 65 -5.38 0.91 -18.27
CA VAL A 65 -6.21 2.12 -18.10
C VAL A 65 -5.94 3.12 -19.21
N GLU A 66 -4.69 3.30 -19.63
CA GLU A 66 -4.35 4.19 -20.74
C GLU A 66 -4.96 3.71 -22.06
N GLU A 67 -4.94 2.40 -22.31
CA GLU A 67 -5.55 1.80 -23.50
C GLU A 67 -7.07 1.95 -23.54
N HIS A 68 -7.75 1.71 -22.41
CA HIS A 68 -9.21 1.73 -22.36
C HIS A 68 -9.80 3.13 -22.20
N SER A 69 -9.21 3.97 -21.36
CA SER A 69 -9.76 5.28 -20.99
C SER A 69 -9.16 6.44 -21.80
N TYR A 70 -7.96 6.27 -22.36
CA TYR A 70 -7.25 7.33 -23.11
C TYR A 70 -6.66 6.84 -24.45
N PRO A 71 -7.47 6.20 -25.33
CA PRO A 71 -6.97 5.55 -26.55
C PRO A 71 -6.29 6.52 -27.54
N ASN A 72 -6.64 7.80 -27.50
CA ASN A 72 -6.12 8.83 -28.41
C ASN A 72 -4.88 9.57 -27.88
N GLU A 73 -4.39 9.22 -26.70
CA GLU A 73 -3.20 9.85 -26.11
C GLU A 73 -1.95 8.99 -26.25
N ARG A 74 -0.77 9.64 -26.26
CA ARG A 74 0.52 8.93 -26.24
C ARG A 74 0.60 8.08 -24.97
N ARG A 75 0.88 6.78 -25.13
CA ARG A 75 1.11 5.82 -24.04
C ARG A 75 2.37 6.18 -23.25
N GLY A 76 2.36 5.91 -21.95
CA GLY A 76 3.54 5.98 -21.12
C GLY A 76 4.56 4.89 -21.48
N ASN A 77 5.85 5.13 -21.21
CA ASN A 77 6.89 4.12 -21.30
C ASN A 77 6.94 3.30 -20.00
N ALA A 78 7.32 2.03 -20.11
CA ALA A 78 7.57 1.19 -18.94
C ALA A 78 8.69 1.78 -18.09
N LEU A 79 8.54 1.70 -16.75
CA LEU A 79 9.55 2.19 -15.82
C LEU A 79 10.85 1.35 -15.91
N PRO A 80 12.04 1.97 -15.94
CA PRO A 80 13.30 1.24 -15.84
C PRO A 80 13.36 0.49 -14.50
N LEU A 81 13.63 -0.81 -14.52
CA LEU A 81 13.67 -1.67 -13.32
C LEU A 81 14.57 -1.12 -12.20
N GLY A 82 15.73 -0.54 -12.55
CA GLY A 82 16.63 0.05 -11.57
C GLY A 82 16.02 1.24 -10.83
N GLU A 83 15.24 2.08 -11.52
CA GLU A 83 14.56 3.23 -10.91
C GLU A 83 13.37 2.79 -10.06
N ALA A 84 12.64 1.75 -10.49
CA ALA A 84 11.57 1.14 -9.71
C ALA A 84 12.08 0.61 -8.36
N ILE A 85 13.24 -0.06 -8.34
CA ILE A 85 13.84 -0.59 -7.11
C ILE A 85 14.24 0.53 -6.14
N VAL A 86 14.88 1.60 -6.63
CA VAL A 86 15.29 2.74 -5.79
C VAL A 86 14.07 3.43 -5.18
N THR A 87 13.00 3.58 -5.97
CA THR A 87 11.75 4.20 -5.53
C THR A 87 11.08 3.32 -4.46
N ALA A 88 10.99 2.00 -4.70
CA ALA A 88 10.46 1.04 -3.74
C ALA A 88 11.24 1.02 -2.41
N LEU A 89 12.58 1.03 -2.45
CA LEU A 89 13.40 1.08 -1.23
C LEU A 89 13.16 2.37 -0.44
N ARG A 90 13.04 3.51 -1.13
CA ARG A 90 12.71 4.77 -0.49
C ARG A 90 11.33 4.71 0.16
N PHE A 91 10.34 4.14 -0.53
CA PHE A 91 8.98 3.96 -0.02
C PHE A 91 8.95 3.10 1.24
N VAL A 92 9.65 1.96 1.24
CA VAL A 92 9.82 1.10 2.42
C VAL A 92 10.39 1.89 3.59
N GLY A 93 11.45 2.68 3.36
CA GLY A 93 12.02 3.55 4.39
C GLY A 93 11.00 4.53 4.96
N VAL A 94 10.16 5.14 4.13
CA VAL A 94 9.14 6.07 4.64
C VAL A 94 7.98 5.36 5.32
N ILE A 95 7.57 4.18 4.87
CA ILE A 95 6.57 3.33 5.56
C ILE A 95 7.04 2.99 6.97
N ILE A 96 8.31 2.61 7.12
CA ILE A 96 8.88 2.27 8.44
C ILE A 96 8.79 3.48 9.37
N VAL A 97 9.25 4.64 8.92
CA VAL A 97 9.18 5.88 9.72
C VAL A 97 7.72 6.22 10.08
N ALA A 98 6.80 6.14 9.11
CA ALA A 98 5.38 6.39 9.32
C ALA A 98 4.75 5.44 10.35
N ASN A 99 5.08 4.14 10.30
CA ASN A 99 4.57 3.16 11.26
C ASN A 99 5.13 3.41 12.67
N ILE A 100 6.40 3.81 12.80
CA ILE A 100 6.98 4.19 14.09
C ILE A 100 6.23 5.39 14.69
N PHE A 101 5.94 6.41 13.88
CA PHE A 101 5.12 7.54 14.33
C PHE A 101 3.69 7.13 14.67
N ALA A 102 3.06 6.26 13.88
CA ALA A 102 1.71 5.74 14.16
C ALA A 102 1.66 4.97 15.48
N LEU A 103 2.69 4.17 15.78
CA LEU A 103 2.86 3.48 17.07
C LEU A 103 2.94 4.46 18.25
N MET A 104 3.67 5.57 18.10
CA MET A 104 3.73 6.60 19.14
C MET A 104 2.36 7.29 19.33
N LEU A 105 1.61 7.51 18.26
CA LEU A 105 0.31 8.19 18.30
C LEU A 105 -0.86 7.28 18.67
N PHE A 106 -0.69 5.95 18.66
CA PHE A 106 -1.72 4.96 19.00
C PHE A 106 -2.32 5.19 20.40
N PHE A 107 -1.53 5.74 21.32
CA PHE A 107 -1.95 5.99 22.70
C PHE A 107 -2.90 7.18 22.87
N ILE A 108 -3.16 7.98 21.83
CA ILE A 108 -4.07 9.12 21.92
C ILE A 108 -5.31 8.88 21.03
N PRO A 109 -6.50 8.63 21.63
CA PRO A 109 -7.70 8.32 20.87
C PRO A 109 -8.10 9.48 19.93
N GLY A 110 -8.41 9.15 18.67
CA GLY A 110 -8.81 10.11 17.62
C GLY A 110 -7.63 10.74 16.88
N ILE A 111 -6.52 11.03 17.55
CA ILE A 111 -5.31 11.59 16.91
C ILE A 111 -4.65 10.53 16.01
N GLY A 112 -4.62 9.27 16.45
CA GLY A 112 -4.07 8.17 15.65
C GLY A 112 -4.74 8.01 14.29
N GLN A 113 -6.07 8.17 14.20
CA GLN A 113 -6.83 8.05 12.95
C GLN A 113 -6.54 9.21 11.99
N ILE A 114 -6.53 10.44 12.50
CA ILE A 114 -6.19 11.62 11.68
C ILE A 114 -4.77 11.50 11.18
N ALA A 115 -3.81 11.16 12.06
CA ALA A 115 -2.42 10.99 11.67
C ALA A 115 -2.24 9.83 10.68
N PHE A 116 -2.90 8.69 10.89
CA PHE A 116 -2.91 7.58 9.94
C PHE A 116 -3.32 8.06 8.55
N LEU A 117 -4.41 8.83 8.47
CA LEU A 117 -4.96 9.30 7.21
C LEU A 117 -4.06 10.33 6.52
N LEU A 118 -3.51 11.29 7.27
CA LEU A 118 -2.63 12.33 6.73
C LEU A 118 -1.29 11.75 6.30
N VAL A 119 -0.69 10.87 7.11
CA VAL A 119 0.60 10.26 6.80
C VAL A 119 0.44 9.30 5.62
N ASN A 120 -0.49 8.34 5.66
CA ASN A 120 -0.71 7.44 4.52
C ASN A 120 -1.17 8.23 3.29
N GLY A 121 -2.00 9.25 3.46
CA GLY A 121 -2.44 10.10 2.35
C GLY A 121 -1.27 10.80 1.66
N TYR A 122 -0.34 11.38 2.42
CA TYR A 122 0.86 11.97 1.86
C TYR A 122 1.75 10.94 1.15
N LEU A 123 1.96 9.77 1.75
CA LEU A 123 2.82 8.73 1.20
C LEU A 123 2.26 8.12 -0.07
N LEU A 124 1.01 7.66 -0.03
CA LEU A 124 0.33 7.04 -1.16
C LEU A 124 0.16 8.06 -2.29
N GLY A 125 -0.22 9.30 -1.95
CA GLY A 125 -0.30 10.39 -2.91
C GLY A 125 1.00 10.62 -3.65
N ARG A 126 2.11 10.77 -2.90
CA ARG A 126 3.44 10.98 -3.48
C ARG A 126 3.87 9.80 -4.35
N GLU A 127 3.79 8.59 -3.81
CA GLU A 127 4.36 7.38 -4.41
C GLU A 127 3.63 6.99 -5.71
N TYR A 128 2.31 6.80 -5.63
CA TYR A 128 1.53 6.35 -6.79
C TYR A 128 1.49 7.41 -7.89
N PHE A 129 1.46 8.70 -7.53
CA PHE A 129 1.53 9.77 -8.51
C PHE A 129 2.89 9.85 -9.22
N GLU A 130 4.00 9.80 -8.46
CA GLU A 130 5.33 9.82 -9.07
C GLU A 130 5.54 8.60 -9.96
N PHE A 131 5.06 7.41 -9.56
CA PHE A 131 5.10 6.20 -10.40
C PHE A 131 4.39 6.38 -11.75
N VAL A 132 3.15 6.90 -11.72
CA VAL A 132 2.39 7.19 -12.94
C VAL A 132 3.08 8.26 -13.79
N ALA A 133 3.55 9.34 -13.16
CA ALA A 133 4.19 10.44 -13.87
C ALA A 133 5.49 10.01 -14.55
N MET A 134 6.27 9.12 -13.91
CA MET A 134 7.52 8.59 -14.44
C MET A 134 7.34 7.78 -15.75
N ARG A 135 6.12 7.31 -16.05
CA ARG A 135 5.82 6.73 -17.37
C ARG A 135 5.86 7.76 -18.50
N PHE A 136 5.70 9.05 -18.20
CA PHE A 136 5.59 10.12 -19.20
C PHE A 136 6.75 11.11 -19.19
N MET A 137 7.52 11.16 -18.10
CA MET A 137 8.62 12.11 -17.93
C MET A 137 9.71 11.53 -17.03
N PRO A 138 10.96 12.03 -17.12
CA PRO A 138 12.04 11.59 -16.25
C PRO A 138 11.73 11.79 -14.75
N PRO A 139 12.35 11.01 -13.84
CA PRO A 139 12.07 11.09 -12.39
C PRO A 139 12.20 12.49 -11.78
N GLN A 140 13.16 13.28 -12.26
CA GLN A 140 13.38 14.64 -11.78
C GLN A 140 12.21 15.57 -12.15
N GLU A 141 11.71 15.44 -13.38
CA GLU A 141 10.53 16.18 -13.87
C GLU A 141 9.25 15.71 -13.17
N ALA A 142 9.09 14.39 -12.96
CA ALA A 142 7.96 13.82 -12.25
C ALA A 142 7.85 14.37 -10.82
N LYS A 143 8.97 14.41 -10.10
CA LYS A 143 9.05 14.99 -8.76
C LYS A 143 8.76 16.50 -8.75
N ALA A 144 9.28 17.24 -9.72
CA ALA A 144 9.01 18.66 -9.86
C ALA A 144 7.52 18.92 -10.16
N PHE A 145 6.91 18.12 -11.02
CA PHE A 145 5.49 18.20 -11.35
C PHE A 145 4.60 17.86 -10.16
N ARG A 146 4.92 16.81 -9.41
CA ARG A 146 4.24 16.51 -8.15
C ARG A 146 4.38 17.66 -7.14
N LYS A 147 5.55 18.31 -7.05
CA LYS A 147 5.76 19.44 -6.15
C LYS A 147 4.90 20.65 -6.51
N SER A 148 4.73 20.94 -7.81
CA SER A 148 3.87 22.04 -8.26
C SER A 148 2.38 21.76 -8.05
N GLN A 149 1.98 20.48 -8.03
CA GLN A 149 0.59 20.03 -7.80
C GLN A 149 0.38 19.40 -6.42
N GLY A 150 1.22 19.73 -5.43
CA GLY A 150 1.31 19.01 -4.16
C GLY A 150 0.00 18.94 -3.37
N GLY A 151 -0.81 19.99 -3.40
CA GLY A 151 -2.11 20.01 -2.72
C GLY A 151 -3.11 19.01 -3.30
N THR A 152 -3.24 18.98 -4.63
CA THR A 152 -4.14 18.04 -5.32
C THR A 152 -3.65 16.60 -5.17
N VAL A 153 -2.34 16.37 -5.30
CA VAL A 153 -1.74 15.03 -5.13
C VAL A 153 -1.94 14.52 -3.69
N PHE A 154 -1.77 15.40 -2.70
CA PHE A 154 -2.03 15.07 -1.31
C PHE A 154 -3.50 14.73 -1.06
N ALA A 155 -4.43 15.56 -1.54
CA ALA A 155 -5.87 15.29 -1.41
C ALA A 155 -6.27 13.97 -2.07
N ALA A 156 -5.74 13.69 -3.28
CA ALA A 156 -5.94 12.41 -3.95
C ALA A 156 -5.39 11.24 -3.13
N GLY A 157 -4.21 11.41 -2.53
CA GLY A 157 -3.63 10.41 -1.64
C GLY A 157 -4.45 10.17 -0.38
N VAL A 158 -5.05 11.20 0.22
CA VAL A 158 -5.97 11.05 1.36
C VAL A 158 -7.21 10.24 1.00
N ILE A 159 -7.75 10.40 -0.21
CA ILE A 159 -8.84 9.55 -0.72
C ILE A 159 -8.40 8.09 -0.77
N VAL A 160 -7.20 7.82 -1.29
CA VAL A 160 -6.65 6.45 -1.29
C VAL A 160 -6.45 5.92 0.14
N ALA A 161 -6.00 6.76 1.07
CA ALA A 161 -5.83 6.37 2.47
C ALA A 161 -7.17 6.04 3.17
N PHE A 162 -8.27 6.67 2.78
CA PHE A 162 -9.61 6.27 3.24
C PHE A 162 -9.99 4.88 2.74
N VAL A 163 -9.70 4.57 1.47
CA VAL A 163 -9.94 3.23 0.90
C VAL A 163 -9.08 2.19 1.61
N LEU A 164 -7.81 2.52 1.88
CA LEU A 164 -6.88 1.69 2.66
C LEU A 164 -7.40 1.37 4.07
N ALA A 165 -8.04 2.35 4.72
CA ALA A 165 -8.54 2.21 6.09
C ALA A 165 -9.66 1.17 6.23
N ILE A 166 -10.35 0.81 5.14
CA ILE A 166 -11.44 -0.17 5.16
C ILE A 166 -10.84 -1.57 4.96
N PRO A 167 -10.88 -2.49 5.95
CA PRO A 167 -10.13 -3.75 5.92
C PRO A 167 -10.39 -4.63 4.69
N ILE A 168 -11.66 -4.76 4.28
CA ILE A 168 -12.05 -5.58 3.12
C ILE A 168 -11.60 -4.93 1.80
N VAL A 169 -11.68 -3.60 1.73
CA VAL A 169 -11.34 -2.82 0.52
C VAL A 169 -9.83 -2.60 0.40
N ASN A 170 -9.08 -2.70 1.50
CA ASN A 170 -7.62 -2.64 1.54
C ASN A 170 -6.98 -3.58 0.49
N LEU A 171 -7.56 -4.78 0.30
CA LEU A 171 -7.12 -5.77 -0.68
C LEU A 171 -7.02 -5.24 -2.12
N ILE A 172 -7.94 -4.36 -2.52
CA ILE A 172 -7.99 -3.77 -3.87
C ILE A 172 -7.43 -2.35 -3.91
N THR A 173 -6.98 -1.82 -2.78
CA THR A 173 -6.51 -0.44 -2.67
C THR A 173 -5.35 -0.12 -3.61
N PRO A 174 -4.33 -0.98 -3.81
CA PRO A 174 -3.25 -0.68 -4.76
C PRO A 174 -3.74 -0.55 -6.21
N LEU A 175 -4.70 -1.41 -6.60
CA LEU A 175 -5.33 -1.34 -7.92
C LEU A 175 -6.08 -0.02 -8.07
N PHE A 176 -6.93 0.31 -7.10
CA PHE A 176 -7.67 1.57 -7.07
C PHE A 176 -6.74 2.79 -7.12
N ALA A 177 -5.70 2.81 -6.28
CA ALA A 177 -4.74 3.90 -6.17
C ALA A 177 -4.06 4.18 -7.52
N THR A 178 -3.65 3.11 -8.22
CA THR A 178 -3.02 3.19 -9.54
C THR A 178 -3.96 3.80 -10.56
N ILE A 179 -5.16 3.23 -10.71
CA ILE A 179 -6.17 3.69 -11.67
C ILE A 179 -6.52 5.16 -11.39
N PHE A 180 -6.78 5.49 -10.13
CA PHE A 180 -7.15 6.82 -9.71
C PHE A 180 -6.05 7.84 -10.00
N MET A 181 -4.78 7.50 -9.71
CA MET A 181 -3.65 8.39 -9.95
C MET A 181 -3.35 8.59 -11.44
N VAL A 182 -3.64 7.62 -12.32
CA VAL A 182 -3.61 7.84 -13.78
C VAL A 182 -4.57 8.96 -14.18
N HIS A 183 -5.82 8.93 -13.69
CA HIS A 183 -6.82 9.96 -14.00
C HIS A 183 -6.44 11.33 -13.43
N VAL A 184 -5.94 11.37 -12.19
CA VAL A 184 -5.44 12.60 -11.55
C VAL A 184 -4.29 13.19 -12.36
N PHE A 185 -3.31 12.36 -12.75
CA PHE A 185 -2.18 12.78 -13.56
C PHE A 185 -2.60 13.36 -14.91
N LYS A 186 -3.46 12.65 -15.66
CA LYS A 186 -3.96 13.10 -16.96
C LYS A 186 -4.71 14.43 -16.84
N THR A 187 -5.59 14.56 -15.85
CA THR A 187 -6.33 15.80 -15.58
C THR A 187 -5.40 16.98 -15.30
N LEU A 188 -4.39 16.78 -14.45
CA LEU A 188 -3.43 17.81 -14.09
C LEU A 188 -2.52 18.20 -15.27
N ARG A 189 -2.11 17.23 -16.09
CA ARG A 189 -1.31 17.46 -17.29
C ARG A 189 -2.08 18.27 -18.32
N THR A 190 -3.34 17.93 -18.59
CA THR A 190 -4.19 18.68 -19.53
C THR A 190 -4.42 20.11 -19.06
N LYS A 191 -4.72 20.33 -17.77
CA LYS A 191 -4.85 21.69 -17.21
C LYS A 191 -3.59 22.53 -17.39
N ARG A 192 -2.40 21.93 -17.21
CA ARG A 192 -1.12 22.63 -17.42
C ARG A 192 -0.89 22.99 -18.89
N ASN A 193 -1.28 22.13 -19.82
CA ASN A 193 -1.15 22.39 -21.26
C ASN A 193 -2.14 23.44 -21.76
N LEU A 194 -3.28 23.62 -21.09
CA LEU A 194 -4.25 24.68 -21.38
C LEU A 194 -3.86 26.05 -20.78
N SER A 195 -2.85 26.09 -19.91
CA SER A 195 -2.33 27.31 -19.28
C SER A 195 -1.07 27.88 -19.95
N VAL A 196 -0.78 27.46 -21.19
CA VAL A 196 0.25 28.00 -22.08
C VAL A 196 -0.45 28.58 -23.30
#